data_AF-A0A7S3EU79-F1
#
_entry.id   AF-A0A7S3EU79-F1
#
_cell.length_a   1.000
_cell.length_b   1.000
_cell.length_c   1.000
_cell.angle_alpha   90.00
_cell.angle_beta   90.00
_cell.angle_gamma   90.00
#
_symmetry.space_group_name_H-M   'P 1'
#
loop_
_entity.id
_entity.type
_entity.pdbx_description
1 polymer ?
#
loop_
_entity_poly.entity_id
_entity_poly.type
_entity_poly.pdbx_seq_one_letter_code
_entity_poly.pdbx_strand_id
1 'polypeptide(L)'
;CPSCIMADPGTASVTAMSDSYGFPVEPDELELYRLSQAEFDLEGRPRQLALWADFLKDAGGPAGAAGASSKGRFAQNVDMRLRTMMQSKKERHKLKTMVRGGVPAELRPRVWHFFAGASTKRAAQLDGQYYERLLESVDKQEEREKEVRA
;
A
#
# COMPACT_ATOMS: atom_id res chain seq x y z
N CYS A 1 60.58 9.83 13.89
CA CYS A 1 59.47 10.05 12.94
C CYS A 1 58.51 8.87 13.00
N PRO A 2 57.26 9.06 13.46
CA PRO A 2 56.19 8.11 13.15
C PRO A 2 55.08 8.87 12.40
N SER A 3 55.19 8.87 11.08
CA SER A 3 54.12 9.21 10.15
C SER A 3 53.79 7.92 9.42
N CYS A 4 52.69 7.29 9.81
CA CYS A 4 51.92 6.29 9.06
C CYS A 4 50.59 6.11 9.80
N ILE A 5 49.76 7.16 9.83
CA ILE A 5 48.32 6.98 10.03
C ILE A 5 47.83 6.40 8.72
N MET A 6 47.51 5.11 8.72
CA MET A 6 46.84 4.45 7.59
C MET A 6 45.52 5.19 7.37
N ALA A 7 45.40 5.83 6.21
CA ALA A 7 44.14 6.35 5.74
C ALA A 7 43.18 5.17 5.51
N ASP A 8 42.02 5.20 6.16
CA ASP A 8 40.91 4.31 5.86
C ASP A 8 40.57 4.40 4.37
N PRO A 9 40.59 3.28 3.62
CA PRO A 9 40.19 3.30 2.23
C PRO A 9 38.67 3.32 2.17
N GLY A 10 38.13 4.50 1.87
CA GLY A 10 36.88 4.63 1.15
C GLY A 10 35.67 3.95 1.79
N THR A 11 35.03 4.64 2.72
CA THR A 11 33.57 4.74 2.67
C THR A 11 33.20 5.43 1.36
N ALA A 12 33.27 4.66 0.26
CA ALA A 12 32.53 4.98 -0.94
C ALA A 12 31.11 5.22 -0.47
N SER A 13 30.64 6.45 -0.61
CA SER A 13 29.22 6.75 -0.46
C SER A 13 28.51 6.00 -1.57
N VAL A 14 28.25 4.71 -1.35
CA VAL A 14 27.25 3.97 -2.07
C VAL A 14 25.99 4.77 -1.81
N THR A 15 25.59 5.59 -2.79
CA THR A 15 24.30 6.25 -2.78
C THR A 15 23.30 5.13 -2.62
N ALA A 16 22.82 4.92 -1.39
CA ALA A 16 21.87 3.88 -1.07
C ALA A 16 20.67 4.12 -1.97
N MET A 17 20.51 3.28 -3.00
CA MET A 17 19.43 3.43 -3.94
C MET A 17 18.18 2.90 -3.26
N SER A 18 17.14 3.73 -3.21
CA SER A 18 15.88 3.38 -2.56
C SER A 18 14.88 2.78 -3.54
N ASP A 19 14.03 1.88 -3.04
CA ASP A 19 12.86 1.38 -3.76
C ASP A 19 11.74 2.43 -3.88
N SER A 20 10.60 2.05 -4.46
CA SER A 20 9.42 2.93 -4.61
C SER A 20 8.79 3.37 -3.28
N TYR A 21 9.21 2.79 -2.15
CA TYR A 21 8.72 3.10 -0.81
C TYR A 21 9.78 3.79 0.07
N GLY A 22 10.99 4.03 -0.46
CA GLY A 22 12.07 4.71 0.25
C GLY A 22 12.99 3.77 1.05
N PHE A 23 12.84 2.45 0.94
CA PHE A 23 13.72 1.50 1.63
C PHE A 23 15.03 1.33 0.86
N PRO A 24 16.20 1.29 1.53
CA PRO A 24 17.47 1.01 0.88
C PRO A 24 17.50 -0.43 0.37
N VAL A 25 17.96 -0.63 -0.86
CA VAL A 25 18.07 -1.96 -1.49
C VAL A 25 19.51 -2.17 -1.94
N GLU A 26 20.02 -3.39 -1.77
CA GLU A 26 21.33 -3.79 -2.29
C GLU A 26 21.36 -3.61 -3.82
N PRO A 27 22.47 -3.12 -4.40
CA PRO A 27 22.53 -2.78 -5.82
C PRO A 27 22.16 -3.94 -6.74
N ASP A 28 22.65 -5.16 -6.46
CA ASP A 28 22.43 -6.34 -7.28
C ASP A 28 20.95 -6.78 -7.30
N GLU A 29 20.28 -6.71 -6.15
CA GLU A 29 18.85 -7.01 -6.02
C GLU A 29 18.00 -5.94 -6.70
N LEU A 30 18.45 -4.69 -6.65
CA LEU A 30 17.77 -3.58 -7.29
C LEU A 30 17.87 -3.65 -8.81
N GLU A 31 18.99 -4.12 -9.37
CA GLU A 31 19.12 -4.32 -10.82
C GLU A 31 18.18 -5.42 -11.32
N LEU A 32 18.10 -6.55 -10.63
CA LEU A 32 17.15 -7.62 -10.94
C LEU A 32 15.70 -7.12 -10.82
N TYR A 33 15.40 -6.36 -9.77
CA TYR A 33 14.11 -5.73 -9.59
C TYR A 33 13.79 -4.77 -10.74
N ARG A 34 14.71 -3.89 -11.12
CA ARG A 34 14.55 -2.95 -12.24
C ARG A 34 14.32 -3.65 -13.57
N LEU A 35 15.03 -4.75 -13.85
CA LEU A 35 14.82 -5.55 -15.06
C LEU A 35 13.42 -6.15 -15.08
N SER A 36 13.00 -6.79 -13.99
CA SER A 36 11.65 -7.36 -13.88
C SER A 36 10.55 -6.30 -13.92
N GLN A 37 10.82 -5.13 -13.34
CA GLN A 37 9.91 -4.00 -13.33
C GLN A 37 9.82 -3.35 -14.71
N ALA A 38 10.91 -3.26 -15.46
CA ALA A 38 10.90 -2.75 -16.84
C ALA A 38 10.07 -3.65 -17.76
N GLU A 39 10.22 -4.98 -17.65
CA GLU A 39 9.40 -5.94 -18.40
C GLU A 39 7.91 -5.82 -18.04
N PHE A 40 7.61 -5.72 -16.73
CA PHE A 40 6.25 -5.47 -16.27
C PHE A 40 5.71 -4.12 -16.77
N ASP A 41 6.52 -3.07 -16.78
CA ASP A 41 6.11 -1.71 -17.14
C ASP A 41 5.83 -1.56 -18.64
N LEU A 42 6.56 -2.31 -19.48
CA LEU A 42 6.38 -2.33 -20.93
C LEU A 42 5.11 -3.07 -21.36
N GLU A 43 4.85 -4.26 -20.82
CA GLU A 43 3.78 -5.12 -21.34
C GLU A 43 2.62 -5.36 -20.36
N GLY A 44 2.94 -5.54 -19.07
CA GLY A 44 1.97 -5.91 -18.03
C GLY A 44 1.17 -4.70 -17.52
N ARG A 45 1.87 -3.63 -17.16
CA ARG A 45 1.33 -2.41 -16.55
C ARG A 45 0.27 -1.74 -17.43
N PRO A 46 0.45 -1.48 -18.74
CA PRO A 46 -0.59 -0.79 -19.52
C PRO A 46 -1.88 -1.61 -19.62
N ARG A 47 -1.78 -2.94 -19.76
CA ARG A 47 -2.94 -3.83 -19.76
C ARG A 47 -3.66 -3.82 -18.42
N GLN A 48 -2.91 -3.87 -17.31
CA GLN A 48 -3.49 -3.82 -15.98
C GLN A 48 -4.12 -2.46 -15.67
N LEU A 49 -3.45 -1.37 -16.02
CA LEU A 49 -3.98 -0.02 -15.87
C LEU A 49 -5.28 0.16 -16.67
N ALA A 50 -5.39 -0.39 -17.88
CA ALA A 50 -6.63 -0.36 -18.64
C ALA A 50 -7.78 -1.09 -17.92
N LEU A 51 -7.53 -2.29 -17.37
CA LEU A 51 -8.54 -3.03 -16.59
C LEU A 51 -8.99 -2.27 -15.35
N TRP A 52 -8.05 -1.64 -14.64
CA TRP A 52 -8.36 -0.80 -13.49
C TRP A 52 -9.04 0.51 -13.88
N ALA A 53 -8.71 1.09 -15.04
CA ALA A 53 -9.36 2.29 -15.57
C ALA A 53 -10.83 2.02 -15.93
N ASP A 54 -11.12 0.90 -16.60
CA ASP A 54 -12.49 0.46 -16.86
C ASP A 54 -13.27 0.25 -15.56
N PHE A 55 -12.64 -0.41 -14.59
CA PHE A 55 -13.21 -0.59 -13.26
C PHE A 55 -13.54 0.74 -12.59
N LEU A 56 -12.62 1.72 -12.67
CA LEU A 56 -12.82 3.05 -12.10
C LEU A 56 -13.89 3.83 -12.84
N LYS A 57 -13.98 3.71 -14.16
CA LYS A 57 -15.03 4.32 -14.98
C LYS A 57 -16.41 3.82 -14.55
N ASP A 58 -16.54 2.52 -14.36
CA ASP A 58 -17.77 1.90 -13.84
C ASP A 58 -18.08 2.32 -12.39
N ALA A 59 -17.05 2.63 -11.61
CA ALA A 59 -17.18 3.19 -10.26
C ALA A 59 -17.43 4.72 -10.26
N GLY A 60 -17.69 5.34 -11.42
CA GLY A 60 -17.90 6.79 -11.55
C GLY A 60 -16.59 7.56 -11.46
N GLY A 61 -15.65 7.22 -12.35
CA GLY A 61 -14.21 7.56 -12.32
C GLY A 61 -13.83 9.05 -12.14
N PRO A 62 -12.51 9.35 -12.09
CA PRO A 62 -11.99 10.68 -11.75
C PRO A 62 -12.12 11.70 -12.90
N ALA A 63 -13.29 11.82 -13.51
CA ALA A 63 -13.58 12.88 -14.47
C ALA A 63 -14.08 14.13 -13.72
N GLY A 64 -13.14 15.01 -13.32
CA GLY A 64 -13.41 16.45 -13.20
C GLY A 64 -14.29 16.97 -12.05
N ALA A 65 -14.44 16.28 -10.93
CA ALA A 65 -15.19 16.82 -9.79
C ALA A 65 -14.29 17.58 -8.80
N ALA A 66 -14.09 18.87 -9.10
CA ALA A 66 -13.54 19.87 -8.18
C ALA A 66 -14.25 19.82 -6.80
N GLY A 67 -13.46 19.80 -5.73
CA GLY A 67 -13.93 20.00 -4.35
C GLY A 67 -13.67 18.81 -3.43
N ALA A 68 -13.21 19.07 -2.21
CA ALA A 68 -12.92 18.09 -1.16
C ALA A 68 -14.07 17.10 -0.82
N SER A 69 -15.29 17.39 -1.28
CA SER A 69 -16.49 16.54 -1.20
C SER A 69 -16.49 15.36 -2.20
N SER A 70 -15.63 15.35 -3.22
CA SER A 70 -15.59 14.29 -4.26
C SER A 70 -14.78 13.06 -3.84
N LYS A 71 -13.74 13.22 -3.00
CA LYS A 71 -12.87 12.10 -2.55
C LYS A 71 -13.62 11.05 -1.73
N GLY A 72 -14.51 11.48 -0.82
CA GLY A 72 -15.33 10.56 -0.02
C GLY A 72 -16.32 9.75 -0.85
N ARG A 73 -16.98 10.40 -1.82
CA ARG A 73 -17.93 9.76 -2.75
C ARG A 73 -17.23 8.78 -3.68
N PHE A 74 -16.06 9.14 -4.21
CA PHE A 74 -15.25 8.24 -5.03
C PHE A 74 -14.86 6.96 -4.25
N ALA A 75 -14.37 7.11 -3.01
CA ALA A 75 -14.03 5.96 -2.17
C ALA A 75 -15.23 5.06 -1.85
N GLN A 76 -16.42 5.64 -1.65
CA GLN A 76 -17.66 4.89 -1.47
C GLN A 76 -18.07 4.13 -2.74
N ASN A 77 -17.95 4.77 -3.91
CA ASN A 77 -18.28 4.14 -5.18
C ASN A 77 -17.35 2.97 -5.52
N VAL A 78 -16.04 3.11 -5.23
CA VAL A 78 -15.07 2.01 -5.38
C VAL A 78 -15.45 0.82 -4.48
N ASP A 79 -15.80 1.08 -3.22
CA ASP A 79 -16.26 0.01 -2.32
C ASP A 79 -17.55 -0.65 -2.79
N MET A 80 -18.50 0.14 -3.28
CA MET A 80 -19.75 -0.37 -3.81
C MET A 80 -19.50 -1.27 -5.02
N ARG A 81 -18.63 -0.83 -5.94
CA ARG A 81 -18.23 -1.62 -7.12
C ARG A 81 -17.54 -2.92 -6.73
N LEU A 82 -16.61 -2.87 -5.78
CA LEU A 82 -15.95 -4.07 -5.24
C LEU A 82 -16.97 -5.05 -4.64
N ARG A 83 -17.96 -4.56 -3.88
CA ARG A 83 -19.06 -5.39 -3.36
C ARG A 83 -19.87 -6.03 -4.48
N THR A 84 -20.29 -5.26 -5.47
CA THR A 84 -21.07 -5.76 -6.61
C THR A 84 -20.32 -6.87 -7.34
N MET A 85 -19.04 -6.66 -7.66
CA MET A 85 -18.23 -7.68 -8.33
C MET A 85 -18.04 -8.95 -7.50
N MET A 86 -18.09 -8.84 -6.18
CA MET A 86 -18.00 -10.02 -5.30
C MET A 86 -19.29 -10.84 -5.25
N GLN A 87 -20.43 -10.29 -5.66
CA GLN A 87 -21.73 -11.00 -5.65
C GLN A 87 -21.78 -12.09 -6.73
N SER A 88 -21.25 -11.83 -7.93
CA SER A 88 -21.26 -12.82 -9.01
C SER A 88 -19.96 -13.64 -9.08
N LYS A 89 -20.06 -14.95 -9.37
CA LYS A 89 -18.88 -15.81 -9.53
C LYS A 89 -17.97 -15.34 -10.67
N LYS A 90 -18.56 -14.86 -11.77
CA LYS A 90 -17.85 -14.38 -12.96
C LYS A 90 -17.05 -13.11 -12.66
N GLU A 91 -17.67 -12.11 -12.03
CA GLU A 91 -16.97 -10.87 -11.69
C GLU A 91 -15.95 -11.06 -10.56
N ARG A 92 -16.23 -11.95 -9.60
CA ARG A 92 -15.25 -12.33 -8.57
C ARG A 92 -13.98 -12.93 -9.20
N HIS A 93 -14.14 -13.80 -10.20
CA HIS A 93 -13.01 -14.36 -10.93
C HIS A 93 -12.24 -13.28 -11.71
N LYS A 94 -12.95 -12.36 -12.38
CA LYS A 94 -12.36 -11.21 -13.06
C LYS A 94 -11.55 -10.35 -12.08
N LEU A 95 -12.12 -10.00 -10.94
CA LEU A 95 -11.47 -9.20 -9.89
C LEU A 95 -10.23 -9.91 -9.33
N LYS A 96 -10.30 -11.22 -9.10
CA LYS A 96 -9.14 -12.02 -8.66
C LYS A 96 -7.99 -11.98 -9.68
N THR A 97 -8.34 -12.02 -10.97
CA THR A 97 -7.35 -11.94 -12.06
C THR A 97 -6.69 -10.56 -12.11
N MET A 98 -7.48 -9.49 -11.95
CA MET A 98 -6.96 -8.12 -11.86
C MET A 98 -6.02 -7.94 -10.65
N VAL A 99 -6.41 -8.43 -9.48
CA VAL A 99 -5.57 -8.33 -8.26
C VAL A 99 -4.27 -9.11 -8.40
N ARG A 100 -4.30 -10.30 -9.03
CA ARG A 100 -3.10 -11.09 -9.34
C ARG A 100 -2.17 -10.40 -10.33
N GLY A 101 -2.73 -9.62 -11.25
CA GLY A 101 -1.98 -8.80 -12.18
C GLY A 101 -1.35 -7.55 -11.56
N GLY A 102 -1.69 -7.25 -10.30
CA GLY A 102 -1.18 -6.09 -9.57
C GLY A 102 -2.24 -5.00 -9.40
N VAL A 103 -2.24 -4.39 -8.22
CA VAL A 103 -3.11 -3.26 -7.88
C VAL A 103 -2.27 -1.97 -8.00
N PRO A 104 -2.76 -0.95 -8.73
CA PRO A 104 -2.14 0.37 -8.79
C PRO A 104 -1.95 0.95 -7.39
N ALA A 105 -0.83 1.63 -7.15
CA ALA A 105 -0.45 2.14 -5.82
C ALA A 105 -1.57 2.97 -5.16
N GLU A 106 -2.24 3.83 -5.93
CA GLU A 106 -3.33 4.69 -5.47
C GLU A 106 -4.56 3.92 -4.98
N LEU A 107 -4.80 2.72 -5.52
CA LEU A 107 -5.97 1.89 -5.18
C LEU A 107 -5.66 0.86 -4.09
N ARG A 108 -4.38 0.57 -3.82
CA ARG A 108 -3.95 -0.42 -2.83
C ARG A 108 -4.61 -0.21 -1.47
N PRO A 109 -4.63 1.00 -0.87
CA PRO A 109 -5.25 1.19 0.44
C PRO A 109 -6.70 0.73 0.47
N ARG A 110 -7.46 1.00 -0.60
CA ARG A 110 -8.89 0.69 -0.66
C ARG A 110 -9.16 -0.77 -0.96
N VAL A 111 -8.49 -1.31 -1.97
CA VAL A 111 -8.62 -2.70 -2.38
C VAL A 111 -8.20 -3.63 -1.25
N TRP A 112 -7.07 -3.35 -0.59
CA TRP A 112 -6.60 -4.16 0.54
C TRP A 112 -7.52 -4.02 1.76
N HIS A 113 -8.00 -2.83 2.11
CA HIS A 113 -8.98 -2.69 3.21
C HIS A 113 -10.26 -3.49 2.96
N PHE A 114 -10.71 -3.54 1.70
CA PHE A 114 -11.87 -4.32 1.31
C PHE A 114 -11.61 -5.83 1.43
N PHE A 115 -10.53 -6.34 0.83
CA PHE A 115 -10.22 -7.78 0.82
C PHE A 115 -9.81 -8.33 2.19
N ALA A 116 -9.12 -7.54 3.00
CA ALA A 116 -8.78 -7.92 4.38
C ALA A 116 -10.00 -7.89 5.32
N GLY A 117 -11.16 -7.41 4.85
CA GLY A 117 -12.33 -7.16 5.68
C GLY A 117 -12.12 -6.06 6.71
N ALA A 118 -11.06 -5.27 6.59
CA ALA A 118 -10.72 -4.18 7.52
C ALA A 118 -11.83 -3.12 7.53
N SER A 119 -12.42 -2.81 6.36
CA SER A 119 -13.56 -1.89 6.27
C SER A 119 -14.77 -2.37 7.07
N THR A 120 -15.08 -3.67 7.03
CA THR A 120 -16.20 -4.25 7.78
C THR A 120 -15.92 -4.26 9.28
N LYS A 121 -14.70 -4.64 9.68
CA LYS A 121 -14.28 -4.62 11.10
C LYS A 121 -14.32 -3.20 11.68
N ARG A 122 -13.86 -2.22 10.90
CA ARG A 122 -13.89 -0.80 11.30
C ARG A 122 -15.31 -0.26 11.39
N ALA A 123 -16.19 -0.62 10.44
CA ALA A 123 -17.60 -0.20 10.47
C ALA A 123 -18.41 -0.86 11.60
N ALA A 124 -18.04 -2.09 12.01
CA ALA A 124 -18.67 -2.78 13.13
C ALA A 124 -18.26 -2.19 14.50
N GLN A 125 -17.16 -1.45 14.56
CA GLN A 125 -16.74 -0.73 15.76
C GLN A 125 -17.57 0.55 15.88
N LEU A 126 -18.56 0.53 16.78
CA LEU A 126 -19.56 1.58 16.96
C LEU A 126 -19.00 2.97 17.29
N ASP A 127 -17.77 3.07 17.79
CA ASP A 127 -17.30 4.29 18.46
C ASP A 127 -16.24 5.10 17.71
N GLY A 128 -15.67 4.60 16.60
CA GLY A 128 -14.53 5.26 15.91
C GLY A 128 -13.22 5.37 16.72
N GLN A 129 -13.31 5.27 18.05
CA GLN A 129 -12.27 5.40 19.07
C GLN A 129 -11.63 4.06 19.46
N TYR A 130 -12.05 2.96 18.82
CA TYR A 130 -11.60 1.62 19.23
C TYR A 130 -10.08 1.48 19.22
N TYR A 131 -9.43 1.98 18.15
CA TYR A 131 -7.97 1.89 18.03
C TYR A 131 -7.25 2.81 19.03
N GLU A 132 -7.78 4.00 19.26
CA GLU A 132 -7.23 4.96 20.24
C GLU A 132 -7.25 4.37 21.65
N ARG A 133 -8.37 3.77 22.07
CA ARG A 133 -8.47 3.07 23.36
C ARG A 133 -7.51 1.89 23.46
N LEU A 134 -7.28 1.18 22.36
CA LEU A 134 -6.32 0.07 22.34
C LEU A 134 -4.89 0.59 22.56
N LEU A 135 -4.50 1.67 21.88
CA LEU A 135 -3.19 2.29 22.07
C LEU A 135 -3.00 2.74 23.53
N GLU A 136 -3.97 3.45 24.10
CA GLU A 136 -3.93 3.87 25.50
C GLU A 136 -3.80 2.69 26.48
N SER A 137 -4.40 1.55 26.15
CA SER A 137 -4.31 0.34 27.00
C SER A 137 -2.92 -0.30 26.98
N VAL A 138 -2.24 -0.26 25.83
CA VAL A 138 -0.87 -0.79 25.68
C VAL A 138 0.12 0.09 26.43
N ASP A 139 0.01 1.41 26.30
CA ASP A 139 0.88 2.36 27.01
C ASP A 139 0.77 2.19 28.53
N LYS A 140 -0.46 2.06 29.05
CA LYS A 140 -0.71 1.80 30.48
C LYS A 140 -0.18 0.45 30.95
N GLN A 141 -0.13 -0.55 30.07
CA GLN A 141 0.43 -1.85 30.41
C GLN A 141 1.97 -1.78 30.51
N GLU A 142 2.62 -1.12 29.56
CA GLU A 142 4.07 -0.92 29.60
C GLU A 142 4.54 -0.14 30.84
N GLU A 143 3.79 0.87 31.27
CA GLU A 143 4.10 1.63 32.49
C GLU A 143 4.06 0.73 33.74
N ARG A 144 3.02 -0.10 33.87
CA ARG A 144 2.91 -1.06 34.99
C ARG A 144 4.03 -2.10 34.97
N GLU A 145 4.40 -2.60 33.79
CA GLU A 145 5.50 -3.56 33.65
C GLU A 145 6.85 -2.93 34.02
N LYS A 146 7.06 -1.64 33.71
CA LYS A 146 8.24 -0.87 34.14
C LYS A 146 8.27 -0.68 35.66
N GLU A 147 7.12 -0.38 36.29
CA GLU A 147 7.02 -0.25 37.75
C GLU A 147 7.28 -1.56 38.50
N VAL A 148 6.82 -2.70 37.98
CA VAL A 148 7.07 -4.02 38.60
C VAL A 148 8.54 -4.47 38.46
N ARG A 149 9.23 -3.96 37.44
CA ARG A 149 10.63 -4.30 37.16
C ARG A 149 11.65 -3.41 37.88
N ALA A 150 11.21 -2.26 38.37
CA ALA A 150 12.00 -1.32 39.18
C ALA A 150 12.06 -1.77 40.65
#